data_AF-A0AB37N6J0-F1
#
_entry.id   AF-A0AB37N6J0-F1
#
_cell.length_a   1.000
_cell.length_b   1.000
_cell.length_c   1.000
_cell.angle_alpha   90.00
_cell.angle_beta   90.00
_cell.angle_gamma   90.00
#
_symmetry.space_group_name_H-M   'P 1'
#
loop_
_entity.id
_entity.type
_entity.pdbx_description
1 polymer ?
#
loop_
_entity_poly.entity_id
_entity_poly.type
_entity_poly.pdbx_seq_one_letter_code
_entity_poly.pdbx_strand_id
1 'polypeptide(L)'
;MKKGQKVRILRTNQVATIVEVELIRKSGKVHRYCHLKVDKKPDLWLDSSELGGLVERCRITFHDDRGQELYFDVERDYDKENLSMTLTGRPENLKEHHGINIVMAEMFLDGFKAHQSHS
;
A
#
# COMPACT_ATOMS: atom_id res chain seq x y z
N MET A 1 0.13 8.18 15.81
CA MET A 1 -0.30 9.36 15.02
C MET A 1 -0.08 10.60 15.84
N LYS A 2 0.52 11.65 15.26
CA LYS A 2 0.93 12.88 15.94
C LYS A 2 0.81 14.09 15.00
N LYS A 3 0.72 15.30 15.57
CA LYS A 3 0.77 16.56 14.82
C LYS A 3 2.01 16.60 13.90
N GLY A 4 1.83 17.12 12.69
CA GLY A 4 2.83 17.20 11.63
C GLY A 4 3.02 15.91 10.82
N GLN A 5 2.43 14.79 11.24
CA GLN A 5 2.55 13.53 10.49
C GLN A 5 1.64 13.56 9.25
N LYS A 6 2.21 13.20 8.09
CA LYS A 6 1.44 12.86 6.88
C LYS A 6 0.81 11.47 7.03
N VAL A 7 -0.45 11.35 6.67
CA VAL A 7 -1.25 10.13 6.73
C VAL A 7 -2.12 9.99 5.49
N ARG A 8 -2.58 8.77 5.21
CA ARG A 8 -3.57 8.51 4.16
C ARG A 8 -4.95 8.36 4.77
N ILE A 9 -5.95 8.97 4.16
CA ILE A 9 -7.36 8.70 4.48
C ILE A 9 -7.78 7.40 3.79
N LEU A 10 -8.09 6.35 4.55
CA LEU A 10 -8.26 4.99 4.02
C LEU A 10 -9.38 4.88 2.97
N ARG A 11 -10.49 5.59 3.17
CA ARG A 11 -11.65 5.52 2.26
C ARG A 11 -11.45 6.23 0.91
N THR A 12 -10.47 7.13 0.78
CA THR A 12 -10.25 7.92 -0.45
C THR A 12 -8.83 7.88 -0.96
N ASN A 13 -7.91 7.28 -0.21
CA ASN A 13 -6.47 7.29 -0.48
C ASN A 13 -5.82 8.68 -0.55
N GLN A 14 -6.52 9.74 -0.18
CA GLN A 14 -5.95 11.09 -0.16
C GLN A 14 -4.93 11.23 0.97
N VAL A 15 -3.82 11.89 0.67
CA VAL A 15 -2.82 12.26 1.67
C VAL A 15 -3.26 13.52 2.42
N ALA A 16 -3.10 13.50 3.73
CA ALA A 16 -3.43 14.60 4.63
C ALA A 16 -2.33 14.79 5.68
N THR A 17 -2.24 15.99 6.25
CA THR A 17 -1.34 16.27 7.38
C THR A 17 -2.15 16.42 8.65
N ILE A 18 -1.77 15.72 9.71
CA ILE A 18 -2.39 15.89 11.03
C ILE A 18 -1.96 17.25 11.60
N VAL A 19 -2.91 18.16 11.82
CA VAL A 19 -2.64 19.47 12.43
C VAL A 19 -2.90 19.48 13.93
N GLU A 20 -3.77 18.58 14.41
CA GLU A 20 -4.15 18.45 15.82
C GLU A 20 -4.67 17.04 16.12
N VAL A 21 -4.56 16.62 17.37
CA VAL A 21 -5.06 15.32 17.85
C VAL A 21 -5.79 15.53 19.16
N GLU A 22 -7.01 15.02 19.26
CA GLU A 22 -7.83 15.03 20.46
C GLU A 22 -8.19 13.62 20.90
N LEU A 23 -8.30 13.42 22.22
CA LEU A 23 -8.79 12.18 22.81
C LEU A 23 -10.18 12.39 23.36
N ILE A 24 -11.15 11.63 22.85
CA ILE A 24 -12.55 11.75 23.23
C ILE A 24 -13.01 10.41 23.79
N ARG A 25 -13.62 10.41 24.97
CA ARG A 25 -14.25 9.21 25.54
C ARG A 25 -15.71 9.16 25.12
N LYS A 26 -16.10 8.11 24.39
CA LYS A 26 -17.49 7.87 23.95
C LYS A 26 -17.86 6.41 24.24
N SER A 27 -19.01 6.18 24.87
CA SER A 27 -19.49 4.83 25.24
C SER A 27 -18.46 3.99 25.99
N GLY A 28 -17.70 4.61 26.90
CA GLY A 28 -16.65 3.94 27.68
C GLY A 28 -15.34 3.66 26.94
N LYS A 29 -15.27 3.88 25.63
CA LYS A 29 -14.05 3.73 24.82
C LYS A 29 -13.39 5.09 24.60
N VAL A 30 -12.06 5.13 24.66
CA VAL A 30 -11.28 6.32 24.27
C VAL A 30 -10.99 6.23 22.78
N HIS A 31 -11.40 7.25 22.06
CA HIS A 31 -11.18 7.47 20.63
C HIS A 31 -10.12 8.54 20.44
N ARG A 32 -9.31 8.41 19.39
CA ARG A 32 -8.33 9.41 19.01
C ARG A 32 -8.78 10.05 17.71
N TYR A 33 -9.25 11.28 17.79
CA TYR A 33 -9.65 12.07 16.63
C TYR A 33 -8.49 12.94 16.16
N CYS A 34 -8.28 12.99 14.85
CA CYS A 34 -7.25 13.79 14.21
C CYS A 34 -7.90 14.87 13.36
N HIS A 35 -7.49 16.13 13.56
CA HIS A 35 -7.80 17.21 12.65
C HIS A 35 -6.80 17.16 11.49
N LEU A 36 -7.31 17.11 10.27
CA LEU A 36 -6.53 16.88 9.07
C LEU A 36 -6.63 18.07 8.13
N LYS A 37 -5.46 18.52 7.68
CA LYS A 37 -5.32 19.43 6.56
C LYS A 37 -5.13 18.62 5.28
N VAL A 38 -6.03 18.79 4.33
CA VAL A 38 -5.99 18.17 2.99
C VAL A 38 -5.76 19.26 1.97
N ASP A 39 -4.88 19.04 0.99
CA ASP A 39 -4.59 20.07 -0.01
C ASP A 39 -5.87 20.47 -0.78
N LYS A 40 -6.07 21.79 -0.93
CA LYS A 40 -7.20 22.41 -1.66
C LYS A 40 -8.60 21.95 -1.22
N LYS A 41 -8.77 21.40 -0.02
CA LYS A 41 -10.06 20.99 0.55
C LYS A 41 -10.23 21.55 1.97
N PRO A 42 -11.48 21.66 2.47
CA PRO A 42 -11.72 22.00 3.86
C PRO A 42 -11.05 20.99 4.79
N ASP A 43 -10.60 21.48 5.95
CA ASP A 43 -10.07 20.62 6.99
C ASP A 43 -11.19 19.70 7.54
N LEU A 44 -10.78 18.53 8.02
CA LEU A 44 -11.72 17.49 8.45
C LEU A 44 -11.23 16.75 9.69
N TRP A 45 -12.18 16.29 10.50
CA TRP A 45 -11.93 15.48 11.70
C TRP A 45 -12.31 14.03 11.44
N LEU A 46 -11.37 13.11 11.67
CA LEU A 46 -11.62 11.67 11.56
C LEU A 46 -11.06 10.93 12.76
N ASP A 47 -11.64 9.77 13.07
CA ASP A 47 -11.02 8.85 14.01
C ASP A 47 -9.73 8.29 13.39
N SER A 48 -8.71 8.11 14.21
CA SER A 48 -7.44 7.48 13.82
C SER A 48 -7.60 6.11 13.14
N SER A 49 -8.70 5.39 13.38
CA SER A 49 -9.01 4.13 12.69
C SER A 49 -9.28 4.31 11.19
N GLU A 50 -9.62 5.51 10.75
CA GLU A 50 -9.86 5.84 9.33
C GLU A 50 -8.59 6.28 8.60
N LEU A 51 -7.46 6.27 9.30
CA LEU A 51 -6.18 6.77 8.82
C LEU A 51 -5.15 5.65 8.70
N GLY A 52 -4.39 5.66 7.62
CA GLY A 52 -3.37 4.68 7.30
C GLY A 52 -2.00 5.30 7.06
N GLY A 53 -1.01 4.41 6.90
CA GLY A 53 0.30 4.78 6.36
C GLY A 53 0.20 5.26 4.92
N LEU A 54 1.25 5.97 4.49
CA LEU A 54 1.40 6.48 3.11
C LEU A 54 1.84 5.40 2.13
N VAL A 55 2.33 4.26 2.64
CA VAL A 55 2.85 3.17 1.84
C VAL A 55 2.06 1.91 2.16
N GLU A 56 1.48 1.31 1.13
CA GLU A 56 0.88 -0.02 1.19
C GLU A 56 1.78 -1.04 0.50
N ARG A 57 1.82 -2.25 1.05
CA ARG A 57 2.62 -3.36 0.51
C ARG A 57 1.74 -4.58 0.30
N CYS A 58 1.90 -5.23 -0.83
CA CYS A 58 1.30 -6.50 -1.15
C CYS A 58 2.41 -7.45 -1.62
N ARG A 59 2.44 -8.66 -1.08
CA ARG A 59 3.30 -9.73 -1.59
C ARG A 59 2.43 -10.77 -2.27
N ILE A 60 2.76 -11.08 -3.52
CA ILE A 60 2.16 -12.17 -4.29
C ILE A 60 3.21 -13.26 -4.43
N THR A 61 2.81 -14.51 -4.27
CA THR A 61 3.71 -15.66 -4.39
C THR A 61 3.14 -16.65 -5.39
N PHE A 62 3.90 -16.95 -6.44
CA PHE A 62 3.63 -18.07 -7.34
C PHE A 62 4.54 -19.21 -6.93
N HIS A 63 3.98 -20.36 -6.58
CA HIS A 63 4.75 -21.55 -6.26
C HIS A 63 4.26 -22.73 -7.10
N ASP A 64 5.18 -23.61 -7.50
CA ASP A 64 4.86 -24.85 -8.20
C ASP A 64 4.92 -26.07 -7.25
N ASP A 65 4.59 -27.24 -7.78
CA ASP A 65 4.64 -28.53 -7.09
C ASP A 65 6.08 -29.04 -6.85
N ARG A 66 7.08 -28.41 -7.48
CA ARG A 66 8.52 -28.71 -7.32
C ARG A 66 9.18 -27.82 -6.27
N GLY A 67 8.43 -26.92 -5.63
CA GLY A 67 8.91 -26.04 -4.58
C GLY A 67 9.69 -24.82 -5.08
N GLN A 68 9.59 -24.49 -6.38
CA GLN A 68 10.06 -23.20 -6.89
C GLN A 68 9.08 -22.10 -6.49
N GLU A 69 9.59 -20.96 -6.04
CA GLU A 69 8.76 -19.83 -5.60
C GLU A 69 9.20 -18.54 -6.29
N LEU A 70 8.24 -17.74 -6.77
CA LEU A 70 8.45 -16.39 -7.27
C LEU A 70 7.67 -15.42 -6.40
N TYR A 71 8.32 -14.36 -5.92
CA TYR A 71 7.74 -13.35 -5.06
C TYR A 71 7.69 -12.00 -5.78
N PHE A 72 6.49 -11.44 -5.87
CA PHE A 72 6.29 -10.06 -6.30
C PHE A 72 5.96 -9.22 -5.07
N ASP A 73 6.87 -8.31 -4.73
CA ASP A 73 6.64 -7.29 -3.71
C ASP A 73 6.17 -6.01 -4.40
N VAL A 74 4.88 -5.71 -4.26
CA VAL A 74 4.23 -4.52 -4.82
C VAL A 74 4.11 -3.45 -3.73
N GLU A 75 4.58 -2.24 -4.02
CA GLU A 75 4.51 -1.10 -3.11
C GLU A 75 3.75 0.06 -3.77
N ARG A 76 2.72 0.58 -3.09
CA ARG A 76 2.01 1.80 -3.48
C ARG A 76 2.35 2.92 -2.50
N ASP A 77 3.08 3.92 -2.97
CA ASP A 77 3.37 5.15 -2.23
C ASP A 77 2.38 6.23 -2.67
N TYR A 78 1.49 6.62 -1.75
CA TYR A 78 0.46 7.61 -1.99
C TYR A 78 0.95 9.06 -1.92
N ASP A 79 2.10 9.32 -1.30
CA ASP A 79 2.70 10.66 -1.24
C ASP A 79 3.47 10.97 -2.52
N LYS A 80 4.13 9.96 -3.09
CA LYS A 80 4.86 10.06 -4.36
C LYS A 80 4.02 9.71 -5.58
N GLU A 81 2.77 9.31 -5.37
CA GLU A 81 1.86 8.79 -6.41
C GLU A 81 2.50 7.66 -7.24
N ASN A 82 3.35 6.85 -6.60
CA ASN A 82 4.16 5.85 -7.27
C ASN A 82 3.68 4.44 -6.94
N LEU A 83 3.62 3.58 -7.97
CA LEU A 83 3.39 2.15 -7.84
C LEU A 83 4.65 1.42 -8.32
N SER A 84 5.29 0.64 -7.46
CA SER A 84 6.49 -0.13 -7.80
C SER A 84 6.31 -1.61 -7.51
N MET A 85 7.14 -2.42 -8.15
CA MET A 85 7.14 -3.86 -7.97
C MET A 85 8.54 -4.42 -8.09
N THR A 86 8.88 -5.33 -7.19
CA THR A 86 10.16 -6.06 -7.19
C THR A 86 9.87 -7.55 -7.34
N LEU A 87 10.56 -8.21 -8.26
CA LEU A 87 10.49 -9.66 -8.47
C LEU A 87 11.74 -10.34 -7.90
N THR A 88 11.53 -11.31 -7.03
CA THR A 88 12.57 -12.19 -6.48
C THR A 88 12.09 -13.65 -6.54
N GLY A 89 12.96 -14.62 -6.24
CA GLY A 89 12.54 -16.01 -6.28
C GLY A 89 13.45 -16.96 -5.51
N ARG A 90 13.01 -18.22 -5.47
CA ARG A 90 13.74 -19.38 -4.97
C ARG A 90 13.65 -20.50 -6.03
N PRO A 91 14.75 -20.83 -6.74
CA PRO A 91 16.11 -20.31 -6.59
C PRO A 91 16.24 -18.81 -6.91
N GLU A 92 17.28 -18.15 -6.38
CA GLU A 92 17.46 -16.69 -6.53
C GLU A 92 17.70 -16.28 -7.99
N ASN A 93 18.41 -17.10 -8.75
CA ASN A 93 18.60 -16.89 -10.18
C ASN A 93 17.29 -17.14 -10.94
N LEU A 94 16.60 -16.06 -11.30
CA LEU A 94 15.31 -16.11 -12.00
C LEU A 94 15.37 -16.88 -13.33
N LYS A 95 16.55 -17.04 -13.95
CA LYS A 95 16.71 -17.83 -15.19
C LYS A 95 16.61 -19.34 -14.98
N GLU A 96 16.72 -19.81 -13.74
CA GLU A 96 16.57 -21.23 -13.39
C GLU A 96 15.09 -21.61 -13.21
N HIS A 97 14.21 -20.62 -13.10
CA HIS A 97 12.77 -20.85 -13.00
C HIS A 97 12.19 -21.32 -14.32
N HIS A 98 11.40 -22.39 -14.25
CA HIS A 98 10.75 -22.98 -15.42
C HIS A 98 9.44 -23.64 -15.02
N GLY A 99 8.45 -23.62 -15.92
CA GLY A 99 7.12 -24.23 -15.68
C GLY A 99 6.00 -23.21 -15.62
N ILE A 100 4.86 -23.60 -15.05
CA ILE A 100 3.66 -22.76 -15.07
C ILE A 100 3.77 -21.53 -14.16
N ASN A 101 4.53 -21.61 -13.06
CA ASN A 101 4.73 -20.49 -12.13
C ASN A 101 5.43 -19.29 -12.80
N ILE A 102 6.42 -19.52 -13.68
CA ILE A 102 7.04 -18.42 -14.44
C ILE A 102 6.09 -17.83 -15.49
N VAL A 103 5.32 -18.66 -16.18
CA VAL A 103 4.32 -18.19 -17.15
C VAL A 103 3.27 -17.31 -16.46
N MET A 104 2.76 -17.73 -15.29
CA MET A 104 1.81 -16.92 -14.51
C MET A 104 2.44 -15.61 -14.01
N ALA A 105 3.70 -15.66 -13.59
CA ALA A 105 4.47 -14.49 -13.17
C ALA A 105 4.68 -13.49 -14.33
N GLU A 106 4.99 -13.96 -15.53
CA GLU A 106 5.14 -13.13 -16.74
C GLU A 106 3.81 -12.48 -17.13
N MET A 107 2.72 -13.24 -17.16
CA MET A 107 1.39 -12.70 -17.45
C MET A 107 0.98 -11.62 -16.45
N PHE A 108 1.27 -11.83 -15.15
CA PHE A 108 1.04 -10.82 -14.12
C PHE A 108 1.90 -9.58 -14.34
N LEU A 109 3.19 -9.74 -14.63
CA LEU A 109 4.13 -8.65 -14.88
C LEU A 109 3.71 -7.79 -16.08
N ASP A 110 3.26 -8.42 -17.16
CA ASP A 110 2.82 -7.73 -18.37
C ASP A 110 1.52 -6.95 -18.12
N GLY A 111 0.55 -7.56 -17.43
CA GLY A 111 -0.67 -6.87 -17.01
C GLY A 111 -0.38 -5.68 -16.10
N PHE A 112 0.57 -5.84 -15.17
CA PHE A 112 1.00 -4.77 -14.26
C PHE A 112 1.66 -3.61 -15.03
N LYS A 113 2.58 -3.88 -15.95
CA LYS A 113 3.22 -2.86 -16.80
C LYS A 113 2.22 -2.12 -17.68
N ALA A 114 1.28 -2.84 -18.29
CA ALA A 114 0.23 -2.22 -19.10
C ALA A 114 -0.62 -1.25 -18.27
N HIS A 115 -0.97 -1.61 -17.03
CA HIS A 115 -1.71 -0.72 -16.13
C HIS A 115 -0.92 0.54 -15.77
N GLN A 116 0.41 0.43 -15.56
CA GLN A 116 1.26 1.60 -15.31
C GLN A 116 1.34 2.55 -16.50
N SER A 117 1.36 2.02 -17.74
CA SER A 117 1.41 2.89 -18.93
C SER A 117 0.13 3.69 -19.19
N HIS A 118 -0.97 3.35 -18.51
CA HIS A 118 -2.28 3.97 -18.67
C HIS A 118 -2.74 4.77 -17.44
N SER A 119 -1.93 4.82 -16.38
CA SER A 119 -2.21 5.55 -15.14
C SER A 119 -1.38 6.82 -15.06
#